data_AF-A0A380E3J5-F1
#
_entry.id   AF-A0A380E3J5-F1
#
_cell.length_a   1.000
_cell.length_b   1.000
_cell.length_c   1.000
_cell.angle_alpha   90.00
_cell.angle_beta   90.00
_cell.angle_gamma   90.00
#
_symmetry.space_group_name_H-M   'P 1'
#
loop_
_entity.id
_entity.type
_entity.pdbx_description
1 polymer ?
#
loop_
_entity_poly.entity_id
_entity_poly.type
_entity_poly.pdbx_seq_one_letter_code
_entity_poly.pdbx_strand_id
1 'polypeptide(L)'
;MRAAMALNMEIATESKFDRKNYFYPDNPKAYQISQFDQPIGENGYIDIEVDGETKRIGITRLHMEEDAGKSTHKGEYSLVDLNRQGTPLIEIVSEPDIRSPKEAYAYLEKITFNYSIHWCIRR
;
A
#
# COMPACT_ATOMS: atom_id res chain seq x y z
N MET A 1 -11.55 2.29 5.94
CA MET A 1 -11.50 2.89 7.31
C MET A 1 -11.03 1.92 8.38
N ARG A 2 -11.59 0.70 8.51
CA ARG A 2 -11.18 -0.28 9.55
C ARG A 2 -9.67 -0.48 9.68
N ALA A 3 -8.97 -0.70 8.57
CA ALA A 3 -7.51 -0.88 8.56
C ALA A 3 -6.78 0.34 9.13
N ALA A 4 -7.13 1.55 8.71
CA ALA A 4 -6.53 2.79 9.21
C ALA A 4 -6.75 2.98 10.73
N MET A 5 -7.98 2.75 11.22
CA MET A 5 -8.26 2.83 12.67
C MET A 5 -7.41 1.86 13.48
N ALA A 6 -7.25 0.64 12.97
CA ALA A 6 -6.52 -0.40 13.66
C ALA A 6 -4.99 -0.32 13.45
N LEU A 7 -4.53 0.61 12.62
CA LEU A 7 -3.14 1.10 12.53
C LEU A 7 -2.94 2.42 13.29
N ASN A 8 -3.87 2.77 14.19
CA ASN A 8 -3.81 3.95 15.04
C ASN A 8 -3.69 5.27 14.25
N MET A 9 -4.29 5.34 13.06
CA MET A 9 -4.20 6.51 12.18
C MET A 9 -5.25 7.57 12.51
N GLU A 10 -4.92 8.81 12.21
CA GLU A 10 -5.87 9.92 12.13
C GLU A 10 -6.71 9.76 10.85
N ILE A 11 -8.03 9.66 11.00
CA ILE A 11 -8.94 9.44 9.86
C ILE A 11 -9.36 10.79 9.29
N ALA A 12 -9.18 10.96 7.97
CA ALA A 12 -9.58 12.17 7.28
C ALA A 12 -11.10 12.36 7.32
N THR A 13 -11.55 13.58 7.66
CA THR A 13 -12.98 13.94 7.59
C THR A 13 -13.43 14.15 6.15
N GLU A 14 -12.53 14.68 5.33
CA GLU A 14 -12.70 14.84 3.89
C GLU A 14 -11.55 14.13 3.18
N SER A 15 -11.88 13.42 2.11
CA SER A 15 -10.90 12.68 1.33
C SER A 15 -11.35 12.64 -0.13
N LYS A 16 -10.41 12.72 -1.06
CA LYS A 16 -10.69 12.73 -2.50
C LYS A 16 -9.89 11.66 -3.24
N PHE A 17 -10.35 11.36 -4.44
CA PHE A 17 -9.62 10.54 -5.39
C PHE A 17 -8.93 11.42 -6.43
N ASP A 18 -7.74 10.99 -6.81
CA ASP A 18 -6.85 11.65 -7.76
C ASP A 18 -6.47 10.69 -8.88
N ARG A 19 -6.00 11.25 -10.01
CA ARG A 19 -5.51 10.48 -11.15
C ARG A 19 -3.99 10.49 -11.19
N LYS A 20 -3.38 9.33 -10.98
CA LYS A 20 -1.96 9.10 -11.19
C LYS A 20 -1.73 8.67 -12.63
N ASN A 21 -1.33 9.61 -13.49
CA ASN A 21 -1.25 9.41 -14.93
C ASN A 21 0.05 8.71 -15.35
N TYR A 22 -0.05 7.57 -16.05
CA TYR A 22 1.07 6.87 -16.68
C TYR A 22 0.57 5.89 -17.73
N PHE A 23 1.35 5.69 -18.80
CA PHE A 23 1.01 4.76 -19.88
C PHE A 23 1.64 3.40 -19.61
N TYR A 24 0.82 2.36 -19.50
CA TYR A 24 1.28 0.98 -19.51
C TYR A 24 0.15 0.04 -19.97
N PRO A 25 0.43 -1.08 -20.69
CA PRO A 25 -0.61 -1.92 -21.30
C PRO A 25 -1.65 -2.51 -20.35
N ASP A 26 -1.28 -2.79 -19.09
CA ASP A 26 -2.20 -3.31 -18.07
C ASP A 26 -3.00 -2.22 -17.34
N ASN A 27 -2.83 -0.95 -17.72
CA ASN A 27 -3.63 0.17 -17.25
C ASN A 27 -4.38 0.86 -18.41
N PRO A 28 -5.59 0.39 -18.77
CA PRO A 28 -6.30 0.84 -19.97
C PRO A 28 -6.78 2.30 -19.91
N LYS A 29 -6.84 2.91 -18.72
CA LYS A 29 -7.27 4.31 -18.55
C LYS A 29 -6.13 5.32 -18.78
N ALA A 30 -4.88 4.85 -18.88
CA ALA A 30 -3.67 5.68 -18.83
C ALA A 30 -3.54 6.54 -17.56
N TYR A 31 -4.33 6.21 -16.53
CA TYR A 31 -4.20 6.73 -15.17
C TYR A 31 -4.80 5.72 -14.18
N GLN A 32 -4.20 5.65 -13.00
CA GLN A 32 -4.72 4.90 -11.86
C GLN A 32 -5.48 5.87 -10.95
N ILE A 33 -6.71 5.51 -10.57
CA ILE A 33 -7.46 6.19 -9.51
C ILE A 33 -6.79 5.82 -8.18
N SER A 34 -6.24 6.82 -7.52
CA SER A 34 -5.54 6.70 -6.23
C SER A 34 -5.88 7.92 -5.38
N GLN A 35 -5.13 8.23 -4.32
CA GLN A 35 -5.29 9.47 -3.55
C GLN A 35 -3.93 10.09 -3.33
N PHE A 36 -3.82 11.40 -3.55
CA PHE A 36 -2.53 12.10 -3.44
C PHE A 36 -2.40 12.86 -2.13
N ASP A 37 -3.01 14.04 -2.00
CA ASP A 37 -2.86 14.96 -0.88
C ASP A 37 -3.88 14.77 0.25
N GLN A 38 -4.97 14.02 0.02
CA GLN A 38 -6.01 13.77 1.03
C GLN A 38 -6.29 12.27 1.19
N PRO A 39 -5.33 11.48 1.72
CA PRO A 39 -5.50 10.05 1.94
C PRO A 39 -6.54 9.76 3.03
N ILE A 40 -6.98 8.50 3.13
CA ILE A 40 -7.98 8.07 4.13
C ILE A 40 -7.44 8.16 5.57
N GLY A 41 -6.16 7.87 5.78
CA GLY A 41 -5.53 7.98 7.08
C GLY A 41 -4.09 8.41 7.03
N GLU A 42 -3.67 9.17 8.04
CA GLU A 42 -2.29 9.67 8.23
C GLU A 42 -1.81 9.43 9.67
N ASN A 43 -0.50 9.59 9.90
CA ASN A 43 0.10 9.65 11.24
C ASN A 43 -0.19 8.43 12.13
N GLY A 44 -0.17 7.23 11.55
CA GLY A 44 -0.35 5.97 12.27
C GLY A 44 0.92 5.42 12.88
N TYR A 45 0.78 4.26 13.52
CA TYR A 45 1.92 3.46 13.95
C TYR A 45 1.55 2.00 14.19
N ILE A 46 2.57 1.14 14.18
CA ILE A 46 2.47 -0.26 14.59
C ILE A 46 3.66 -0.64 15.45
N ASP A 47 3.41 -1.41 16.50
CA ASP A 47 4.44 -1.92 17.40
C ASP A 47 4.86 -3.33 16.95
N ILE A 48 6.16 -3.52 16.72
CA ILE A 48 6.80 -4.78 16.32
C ILE A 48 7.68 -5.32 17.46
N GLU A 49 7.85 -6.63 17.51
CA GLU A 49 8.72 -7.31 18.47
C GLU A 49 9.93 -7.88 17.72
N VAL A 50 11.14 -7.48 18.13
CA VAL A 50 12.38 -8.00 17.54
C VAL A 50 13.40 -8.24 18.65
N ASP A 51 13.95 -9.45 18.69
CA ASP A 51 14.98 -9.85 19.66
C ASP A 51 14.58 -9.57 21.14
N GLY A 52 13.28 -9.59 21.45
CA GLY A 52 12.73 -9.37 22.80
C GLY A 52 12.44 -7.90 23.15
N GLU A 53 12.66 -6.98 22.22
CA GLU A 53 12.34 -5.56 22.39
C GLU A 53 11.18 -5.13 21.48
N THR A 54 10.27 -4.34 22.07
CA THR A 54 9.20 -3.69 21.32
C THR A 54 9.72 -2.42 20.66
N LYS A 55 9.53 -2.28 19.35
CA LYS A 55 9.83 -1.07 18.59
C LYS A 55 8.59 -0.55 17.89
N ARG A 56 8.35 0.75 18.00
CA ARG A 56 7.29 1.44 17.25
C ARG A 56 7.79 1.84 15.87
N ILE A 57 7.00 1.52 14.84
CA ILE A 57 7.22 1.93 13.46
C ILE A 57 6.08 2.87 13.04
N GLY A 58 6.42 4.10 12.68
CA GLY A 58 5.47 5.08 12.17
C GLY A 58 4.88 4.67 10.82
N ILE A 59 3.64 5.09 10.57
CA ILE A 59 2.94 4.91 9.30
C ILE A 59 2.52 6.28 8.81
N THR A 60 3.20 6.76 7.77
CA THR A 60 2.95 8.08 7.18
C THR A 60 1.51 8.21 6.69
N ARG A 61 1.04 7.22 5.91
CA ARG A 61 -0.27 7.29 5.24
C ARG A 61 -0.82 5.93 4.83
N LEU A 62 -2.14 5.88 4.72
CA LEU A 62 -2.91 4.81 4.12
C LEU A 62 -3.93 5.42 3.16
N HIS A 63 -3.85 5.04 1.89
CA HIS A 63 -4.79 5.51 0.87
C HIS A 63 -5.37 4.37 0.05
N MET A 64 -6.52 4.62 -0.57
CA MET A 64 -7.18 3.68 -1.46
C MET A 64 -6.72 3.89 -2.89
N GLU A 65 -6.53 2.80 -3.61
CA GLU A 65 -6.28 2.84 -5.05
C GLU A 65 -6.83 1.59 -5.73
N GLU A 66 -6.76 1.57 -7.06
CA GLU A 66 -7.11 0.41 -7.87
C GLU A 66 -5.86 -0.33 -8.34
N ASP A 67 -5.89 -1.66 -8.40
CA ASP A 67 -4.81 -2.45 -8.99
C ASP A 67 -4.80 -2.34 -10.52
N ALA A 68 -3.62 -2.53 -11.11
CA ALA A 68 -3.45 -2.73 -12.53
C ALA A 68 -3.79 -4.18 -12.93
N GLY A 69 -3.92 -4.42 -14.23
CA GLY A 69 -4.02 -5.77 -14.77
C GLY A 69 -2.73 -6.58 -14.58
N LYS A 70 -2.62 -7.67 -15.31
CA LYS A 70 -1.44 -8.54 -15.33
C LYS A 70 -0.89 -8.61 -16.74
N SER A 71 0.39 -8.30 -16.87
CA SER A 71 1.15 -8.50 -18.11
C SER A 71 1.99 -9.78 -18.01
N THR A 72 1.91 -10.65 -19.04
CA THR A 72 2.71 -11.88 -19.13
C THR A 72 3.51 -11.89 -20.43
N HIS A 73 4.83 -11.88 -20.33
CA HIS A 73 5.73 -11.87 -21.50
C HIS A 73 5.84 -13.25 -22.14
N LYS A 74 5.76 -13.31 -23.47
CA LYS A 74 5.97 -14.51 -24.28
C LYS A 74 6.82 -14.17 -25.49
N GLY A 75 8.12 -14.42 -25.40
CA GLY A 75 9.07 -14.07 -26.47
C GLY A 75 9.09 -12.56 -26.71
N GLU A 76 8.81 -12.14 -27.94
CA GLU A 76 8.83 -10.73 -28.37
C GLU A 76 7.53 -9.96 -28.09
N TYR A 77 6.49 -10.60 -27.55
CA TYR A 77 5.21 -9.96 -27.24
C TYR A 77 4.77 -10.17 -25.79
N SER A 78 3.77 -9.40 -25.36
CA SER A 78 3.17 -9.51 -24.03
C SER A 78 1.67 -9.74 -24.15
N LEU A 79 1.14 -10.61 -23.31
CA LEU A 79 -0.29 -10.85 -23.15
C LEU A 79 -0.78 -10.06 -21.94
N VAL A 80 -1.87 -9.31 -22.11
CA VAL A 80 -2.47 -8.51 -21.04
C VAL A 80 -3.78 -9.17 -20.61
N ASP A 81 -3.87 -9.46 -19.30
CA ASP A 81 -5.08 -9.93 -18.64
C ASP A 81 -5.58 -8.82 -17.69
N LEU A 82 -6.78 -8.31 -17.96
CA LEU A 82 -7.39 -7.21 -17.19
C LEU A 82 -8.34 -7.70 -16.08
N ASN A 83 -8.43 -9.00 -15.80
CA ASN A 83 -9.31 -9.53 -14.74
C ASN A 83 -9.03 -8.93 -13.36
N ARG A 84 -7.78 -8.53 -13.09
CA ARG A 84 -7.37 -7.88 -11.83
C ARG A 84 -7.51 -6.36 -11.84
N GLN A 85 -7.63 -5.74 -13.01
CA GLN A 85 -7.70 -4.29 -13.12
C GLN A 85 -8.93 -3.77 -12.36
N GLY A 86 -8.74 -2.71 -11.57
CA GLY A 86 -9.84 -2.13 -10.79
C GLY A 86 -10.04 -2.79 -9.42
N THR A 87 -9.29 -3.86 -9.10
CA THR A 87 -9.37 -4.51 -7.78
C THR A 87 -9.02 -3.49 -6.69
N PRO A 88 -9.83 -3.34 -5.63
CA PRO A 88 -9.54 -2.38 -4.56
C PRO A 88 -8.25 -2.73 -3.82
N LEU A 89 -7.37 -1.76 -3.69
CA LEU A 89 -6.14 -1.83 -2.91
C LEU A 89 -6.12 -0.74 -1.83
N ILE A 90 -5.34 -1.00 -0.78
CA ILE A 90 -4.87 0.02 0.13
C ILE A 90 -3.35 0.05 0.08
N GLU A 91 -2.78 1.22 -0.19
CA GLU A 91 -1.33 1.43 -0.11
C GLU A 91 -1.02 2.02 1.26
N ILE A 92 -0.15 1.32 2.01
CA ILE A 92 0.35 1.73 3.33
C ILE A 92 1.82 2.11 3.17
N VAL A 93 2.16 3.34 3.56
CA VAL A 93 3.54 3.84 3.54
C VAL A 93 4.01 4.00 4.97
N SER A 94 5.11 3.32 5.32
CA SER A 94 5.76 3.47 6.61
C SER A 94 6.65 4.71 6.65
N GLU A 95 6.85 5.26 7.84
CA GLU A 95 8.00 6.12 8.10
C GLU A 95 9.31 5.32 7.90
N PRO A 96 10.43 5.99 7.61
CA PRO A 96 11.71 5.33 7.47
C PRO A 96 12.28 5.02 8.85
N ASP A 97 11.59 4.21 9.67
CA ASP A 97 12.00 3.83 11.04
C ASP A 97 12.69 2.45 11.10
N ILE A 98 12.49 1.63 10.08
CA ILE A 98 13.06 0.29 9.96
C ILE A 98 14.58 0.40 9.76
N ARG A 99 15.37 -0.34 10.55
CA ARG A 99 16.85 -0.30 10.58
C ARG A 99 17.51 -1.64 10.32
N SER A 100 16.75 -2.72 10.24
CA SER A 100 17.29 -4.04 9.95
C SER A 100 16.32 -4.91 9.13
N PRO A 101 16.82 -5.95 8.44
CA PRO A 101 15.97 -6.90 7.74
C PRO A 101 15.00 -7.66 8.66
N LYS A 102 15.40 -7.93 9.91
CA LYS A 102 14.53 -8.57 10.91
C LYS A 102 13.34 -7.69 11.27
N GLU A 103 13.57 -6.39 11.47
CA GLU A 103 12.50 -5.42 11.71
C GLU A 103 11.56 -5.32 10.51
N ALA A 104 12.09 -5.31 9.27
CA ALA A 104 11.26 -5.30 8.07
C ALA A 104 10.34 -6.53 7.99
N TYR A 105 10.87 -7.71 8.32
CA TYR A 105 10.08 -8.94 8.36
C TYR A 105 9.01 -8.88 9.46
N ALA A 106 9.37 -8.49 10.69
CA ALA A 106 8.43 -8.38 11.81
C ALA A 106 7.31 -7.36 11.51
N TYR A 107 7.65 -6.24 10.87
CA TYR A 107 6.68 -5.25 10.39
C TYR A 107 5.69 -5.85 9.38
N LEU A 108 6.20 -6.55 8.35
CA LEU A 108 5.36 -7.19 7.33
C LEU A 108 4.47 -8.28 7.92
N GLU A 109 5.01 -9.12 8.80
CA GLU A 109 4.28 -10.17 9.49
C GLU A 109 3.15 -9.57 10.34
N LYS A 110 3.43 -8.51 11.10
CA LYS A 110 2.44 -7.82 11.93
C LYS A 110 1.32 -7.18 11.12
N ILE A 111 1.63 -6.60 9.96
CA ILE A 111 0.61 -6.03 9.05
C ILE A 111 -0.21 -7.14 8.41
N THR A 112 0.44 -8.19 7.88
CA THR A 112 -0.23 -9.26 7.12
C THR A 112 -1.11 -10.12 8.02
N PHE A 113 -0.65 -10.44 9.23
CA PHE A 113 -1.42 -11.26 10.17
C PHE A 113 -2.71 -10.56 10.61
N ASN A 114 -2.71 -9.23 10.66
CA ASN A 114 -3.90 -8.45 11.01
C ASN A 114 -4.78 -8.12 9.79
N TYR A 115 -4.26 -8.18 8.56
CA TYR A 115 -5.00 -7.76 7.35
C TYR A 115 -4.52 -8.46 6.08
N SER A 116 -5.44 -8.90 5.21
CA SER A 116 -5.10 -9.24 3.80
C SER A 116 -4.79 -7.96 3.03
N ILE A 117 -3.50 -7.62 2.88
CA ILE A 117 -3.03 -6.37 2.25
C ILE A 117 -1.96 -6.67 1.19
N HIS A 118 -1.99 -5.93 0.08
CA HIS A 118 -0.93 -5.88 -0.93
C HIS A 118 -0.03 -4.67 -0.64
N TRP A 119 1.29 -4.84 -0.64
CA TRP A 119 2.20 -3.84 -0.07
C TRP A 119 3.36 -3.46 -1.02
N CYS A 120 3.84 -2.21 -0.95
CA CYS A 120 4.93 -1.66 -1.76
C CYS A 120 6.03 -1.05 -0.86
N ILE A 121 7.27 -1.62 -0.82
CA ILE A 121 8.43 -0.94 -0.18
C ILE A 121 8.81 0.17 -1.17
N ARG A 122 8.68 1.46 -0.81
CA ARG A 122 9.50 2.49 -1.46
C ARG A 122 10.93 2.40 -0.92
N ARG A 123 11.89 2.11 -1.81
CA ARG A 123 13.31 2.40 -1.55
C ARG A 123 13.54 3.90 -1.53
#